data_AF-M2RYM3-F1
#
_entry.id   AF-M2RYM3-F1
#
_cell.length_a   1.000
_cell.length_b   1.000
_cell.length_c   1.000
_cell.angle_alpha   90.00
_cell.angle_beta   90.00
_cell.angle_gamma   90.00
#
_symmetry.space_group_name_H-M   'P 1'
#
loop_
_entity.id
_entity.type
_entity.pdbx_description
1 polymer ?
#
loop_
_entity_poly.entity_id
_entity_poly.type
_entity_poly.pdbx_seq_one_letter_code
_entity_poly.pdbx_strand_id
1 'polypeptide(L)'
;MSINLKWVLHELIGQGNFNPEKKYLDKVIQKSFQGKRYIIFKKIKNKLKSRYFDEVFKGLILLHFLCQNGNCIIFTEFKEIVIPKHDVKNVFNINPNTYQFWCEHYSILLNYLFNFHHKYPYFDGSFHFTRKSLFLVLLKEKDMFINLWNDCYTLFNQCNQYVIDITKMIKFNEQLCFSIGIVVSDMVGMYLMLTELLNFITSETTWELNRIEVDKQNCIKCLYQIKSTLSNQRMGKYLPNNPISKLLLHKTRNSEDNMLCNKTHLQLF
;
A
#
# COMPACT_ATOMS: atom_id res chain seq x y z
N MET A 1 11.21 -27.97 -10.29
CA MET A 1 9.83 -28.48 -10.46
C MET A 1 8.89 -27.29 -10.64
N SER A 2 8.09 -27.22 -11.71
CA SER A 2 7.22 -26.05 -11.96
C SER A 2 5.91 -26.19 -11.19
N ILE A 3 5.66 -25.33 -10.21
CA ILE A 3 4.44 -25.37 -9.38
C ILE A 3 3.22 -24.89 -10.19
N ASN A 4 2.09 -25.60 -10.09
CA ASN A 4 0.85 -25.29 -10.80
C ASN A 4 0.13 -24.06 -10.21
N LEU A 5 -0.32 -23.12 -11.04
CA LEU A 5 -1.03 -21.90 -10.60
C LEU A 5 -2.34 -22.20 -9.84
N LYS A 6 -3.11 -23.21 -10.24
CA LYS A 6 -4.36 -23.57 -9.53
C LYS A 6 -4.07 -24.01 -8.10
N TRP A 7 -2.99 -24.77 -7.91
CA TRP A 7 -2.57 -25.23 -6.59
C TRP A 7 -1.99 -24.07 -5.77
N VAL A 8 -1.18 -23.19 -6.36
CA VAL A 8 -0.73 -21.94 -5.71
C VAL A 8 -1.91 -21.10 -5.21
N LEU A 9 -2.95 -20.91 -6.04
CA LEU A 9 -4.15 -20.18 -5.64
C LEU A 9 -4.97 -20.93 -4.57
N HIS A 10 -4.85 -22.25 -4.48
CA HIS A 10 -5.44 -23.02 -3.40
C HIS A 10 -4.70 -22.79 -2.07
N GLU A 11 -3.36 -22.81 -2.08
CA GLU A 11 -2.56 -22.55 -0.88
C GLU A 11 -2.72 -21.11 -0.36
N LEU A 12 -2.85 -20.13 -1.26
CA LEU A 12 -2.98 -18.72 -0.88
C LEU A 12 -4.40 -18.32 -0.46
N ILE A 13 -5.43 -18.77 -1.18
CA ILE A 13 -6.81 -18.29 -0.99
C ILE A 13 -7.85 -19.43 -0.98
N GLY A 14 -7.43 -20.68 -0.80
CA GLY A 14 -8.31 -21.85 -0.70
C GLY A 14 -8.93 -22.06 0.67
N GLN A 15 -9.61 -23.21 0.80
CA GLN A 15 -10.14 -23.70 2.07
C GLN A 15 -9.01 -24.35 2.85
N GLY A 16 -8.68 -23.79 4.02
CA GLY A 16 -7.54 -24.25 4.82
C GLY A 16 -6.71 -23.12 5.42
N ASN A 17 -5.53 -23.47 5.91
CA ASN A 17 -4.61 -22.52 6.51
C ASN A 17 -4.02 -21.59 5.44
N PHE A 18 -3.87 -20.32 5.80
CA PHE A 18 -3.23 -19.34 4.92
C PHE A 18 -1.73 -19.61 4.86
N ASN A 19 -1.19 -19.88 3.67
CA ASN A 19 0.22 -20.17 3.49
C ASN A 19 0.89 -19.16 2.52
N PRO A 20 1.40 -18.02 3.02
CA PRO A 20 2.06 -16.99 2.21
C PRO A 20 3.53 -17.31 1.92
N GLU A 21 3.86 -18.56 1.60
CA GLU A 21 5.22 -18.93 1.23
C GLU A 21 5.70 -18.17 -0.01
N LYS A 22 6.94 -17.66 0.06
CA LYS A 22 7.55 -16.84 -1.01
C LYS A 22 7.44 -17.49 -2.39
N LYS A 23 7.64 -18.81 -2.50
CA LYS A 23 7.54 -19.55 -3.77
C LYS A 23 6.15 -19.46 -4.42
N TYR A 24 5.09 -19.33 -3.63
CA TYR A 24 3.71 -19.18 -4.11
C TYR A 24 3.42 -17.74 -4.53
N LEU A 25 3.88 -16.78 -3.73
CA LEU A 25 3.78 -15.35 -4.01
C LEU A 25 4.55 -14.97 -5.29
N ASP A 26 5.81 -15.40 -5.42
CA ASP A 26 6.61 -15.18 -6.63
C ASP A 26 5.93 -15.77 -7.87
N LYS A 27 5.28 -16.93 -7.71
CA LYS A 27 4.56 -17.58 -8.80
C LYS A 27 3.33 -16.80 -9.24
N VAL A 28 2.54 -16.27 -8.30
CA VAL A 28 1.33 -15.50 -8.63
C VAL A 28 1.70 -14.16 -9.26
N ILE A 29 2.77 -13.51 -8.78
CA ILE A 29 3.36 -12.31 -9.42
C ILE A 29 3.75 -12.62 -10.85
N GLN A 30 4.60 -13.64 -11.08
CA GLN A 30 5.06 -14.02 -12.42
C GLN A 30 3.88 -14.25 -13.38
N LYS A 31 2.83 -14.93 -12.91
CA LYS A 31 1.65 -15.25 -13.73
C LYS A 31 0.73 -14.06 -13.97
N SER A 32 0.76 -13.03 -13.12
CA SER A 32 0.03 -11.79 -13.35
C SER A 32 0.57 -11.02 -14.57
N PHE A 33 1.88 -11.09 -14.84
CA PHE A 33 2.51 -10.47 -16.02
C PHE A 33 2.43 -11.35 -17.28
N GLN A 34 2.48 -12.67 -17.16
CA GLN A 34 2.49 -13.62 -18.29
C GLN A 34 1.09 -13.92 -18.89
N GLY A 35 0.16 -12.97 -18.86
CA GLY A 35 -1.17 -13.12 -19.47
C GLY A 35 -2.14 -14.09 -18.77
N LYS A 36 -1.77 -14.70 -17.63
CA LYS A 36 -2.68 -15.56 -16.84
C LYS A 36 -3.47 -14.81 -15.77
N ARG A 37 -3.47 -13.47 -15.82
CA ARG A 37 -4.17 -12.58 -14.88
C ARG A 37 -5.66 -12.89 -14.75
N TYR A 38 -6.34 -13.28 -15.83
CA TYR A 38 -7.78 -13.58 -15.80
C TYR A 38 -8.13 -14.71 -14.82
N ILE A 39 -7.26 -15.74 -14.71
CA ILE A 39 -7.47 -16.87 -13.79
C ILE A 39 -7.37 -16.38 -12.35
N ILE A 40 -6.36 -15.56 -12.08
CA ILE A 40 -6.08 -15.00 -10.76
C ILE A 40 -7.25 -14.09 -10.35
N PHE A 41 -7.62 -13.13 -11.20
CA PHE A 41 -8.70 -12.17 -10.93
C PHE A 41 -10.05 -12.85 -10.78
N LYS A 42 -10.37 -13.85 -11.61
CA LYS A 42 -11.59 -14.65 -11.46
C LYS A 42 -11.62 -15.37 -10.12
N LYS A 43 -10.50 -15.94 -9.68
CA LYS A 43 -10.42 -16.63 -8.38
C LYS A 43 -10.59 -15.66 -7.21
N ILE A 44 -9.95 -14.49 -7.25
CA ILE A 44 -10.11 -13.42 -6.25
C ILE A 44 -11.57 -12.96 -6.21
N LYS A 45 -12.16 -12.58 -7.36
CA LYS A 45 -13.56 -12.13 -7.46
C LYS A 45 -14.53 -13.19 -6.89
N ASN A 46 -14.28 -14.47 -7.12
CA ASN A 46 -15.07 -15.55 -6.53
C ASN A 46 -14.92 -15.64 -5.00
N LYS A 47 -13.71 -15.43 -4.47
CA LYS A 47 -13.44 -15.46 -3.03
C LYS A 47 -14.08 -14.27 -2.29
N LEU A 48 -14.10 -13.10 -2.91
CA LEU A 48 -14.79 -11.92 -2.37
C LEU A 48 -16.31 -12.11 -2.26
N LYS A 49 -16.88 -13.09 -2.97
CA LYS A 49 -18.31 -13.48 -2.89
C LYS A 49 -18.57 -14.67 -1.97
N SER A 50 -17.55 -15.18 -1.27
CA SER A 50 -17.69 -16.32 -0.37
C SER A 50 -18.56 -15.95 0.82
N ARG A 51 -19.28 -16.94 1.36
CA ARG A 51 -20.00 -16.81 2.64
C ARG A 51 -19.08 -16.93 3.85
N TYR A 52 -17.84 -17.38 3.63
CA TYR A 52 -16.84 -17.59 4.67
C TYR A 52 -15.88 -16.41 4.70
N PHE A 53 -15.97 -15.57 5.73
CA PHE A 53 -15.17 -14.34 5.82
C PHE A 53 -13.65 -14.58 5.91
N ASP A 54 -13.18 -15.74 6.38
CA ASP A 54 -11.75 -16.06 6.32
C ASP A 54 -11.28 -16.19 4.85
N GLU A 55 -12.11 -16.76 3.97
CA GLU A 55 -11.82 -16.85 2.55
C GLU A 55 -11.87 -15.49 1.87
N VAL A 56 -12.84 -14.65 2.25
CA VAL A 56 -12.96 -13.27 1.77
C VAL A 56 -11.69 -12.51 2.15
N PHE A 57 -11.24 -12.62 3.39
CA PHE A 57 -10.05 -11.93 3.88
C PHE A 57 -8.78 -12.35 3.15
N LYS A 58 -8.55 -13.65 2.93
CA LYS A 58 -7.46 -14.14 2.09
C LYS A 58 -7.53 -13.57 0.67
N GLY A 59 -8.73 -13.48 0.10
CA GLY A 59 -8.98 -12.87 -1.21
C GLY A 59 -8.56 -11.40 -1.26
N LEU A 60 -8.92 -10.62 -0.24
CA LEU A 60 -8.53 -9.21 -0.10
C LEU A 60 -7.01 -9.05 0.05
N ILE A 61 -6.38 -9.89 0.88
CA ILE A 61 -4.94 -9.89 1.08
C ILE A 61 -4.20 -10.18 -0.24
N LEU A 62 -4.62 -11.21 -0.98
CA LEU A 62 -3.97 -11.54 -2.25
C LEU A 62 -4.19 -10.44 -3.30
N LEU A 63 -5.38 -9.83 -3.31
CA LEU A 63 -5.66 -8.67 -4.16
C LEU A 63 -4.68 -7.54 -3.85
N HIS A 64 -4.56 -7.16 -2.58
CA HIS A 64 -3.65 -6.10 -2.15
C HIS A 64 -2.19 -6.40 -2.51
N PHE A 65 -1.74 -7.62 -2.23
CA PHE A 65 -0.39 -8.07 -2.57
C PHE A 65 -0.09 -7.93 -4.06
N LEU A 66 -1.07 -8.25 -4.93
CA LEU A 66 -0.95 -8.10 -6.37
C LEU A 66 -1.05 -6.64 -6.84
N CYS A 67 -1.71 -5.75 -6.10
CA CYS A 67 -1.64 -4.31 -6.38
C CYS A 67 -0.21 -3.81 -6.28
N GLN A 68 0.49 -4.17 -5.19
CA GLN A 68 1.88 -3.76 -4.95
C GLN A 68 2.89 -4.39 -5.92
N ASN A 69 2.77 -5.70 -6.14
CA ASN A 69 3.84 -6.51 -6.76
C ASN A 69 3.49 -7.06 -8.14
N GLY A 70 2.22 -7.02 -8.52
CA GLY A 70 1.70 -7.60 -9.75
C GLY A 70 1.58 -6.59 -10.89
N ASN A 71 0.87 -7.00 -11.93
CA ASN A 71 0.61 -6.14 -13.08
C ASN A 71 -0.42 -5.03 -12.73
N CYS A 72 -0.06 -3.77 -12.97
CA CYS A 72 -0.89 -2.59 -12.64
C CYS A 72 -2.28 -2.56 -13.31
N ILE A 73 -2.52 -3.39 -14.33
CA ILE A 73 -3.87 -3.60 -14.92
C ILE A 73 -4.89 -4.04 -13.85
N ILE A 74 -4.44 -4.53 -12.69
CA ILE A 74 -5.34 -4.82 -11.57
C ILE A 74 -6.20 -3.62 -11.16
N PHE A 75 -5.68 -2.40 -11.22
CA PHE A 75 -6.45 -1.19 -10.91
C PHE A 75 -7.56 -0.91 -11.93
N THR A 76 -7.42 -1.32 -13.20
CA THR A 76 -8.51 -1.18 -14.18
C THR A 76 -9.57 -2.27 -14.03
N GLU A 77 -9.20 -3.43 -13.50
CA GLU A 77 -10.07 -4.61 -13.32
C GLU A 77 -10.89 -4.58 -12.03
N PHE A 78 -10.43 -3.85 -11.02
CA PHE A 78 -11.08 -3.66 -9.72
C PHE A 78 -11.29 -2.18 -9.46
N LYS A 79 -12.55 -1.72 -9.62
CA LYS A 79 -12.93 -0.32 -9.35
C LYS A 79 -13.25 -0.09 -7.88
N GLU A 80 -13.99 -1.03 -7.29
CA GLU A 80 -14.44 -0.96 -5.90
C GLU A 80 -14.58 -2.40 -5.37
N ILE A 81 -14.28 -2.55 -4.08
CA ILE A 81 -14.52 -3.77 -3.31
C ILE A 81 -15.82 -3.59 -2.55
N VAL A 82 -16.78 -4.46 -2.83
CA VAL A 82 -18.04 -4.56 -2.09
C VAL A 82 -18.07 -5.91 -1.39
N ILE A 83 -18.02 -5.89 -0.05
CA ILE A 83 -18.15 -7.09 0.78
C ILE A 83 -19.64 -7.41 0.96
N PRO A 84 -20.06 -8.67 0.81
CA PRO A 84 -21.44 -9.06 1.10
C PRO A 84 -21.81 -8.67 2.54
N LYS A 85 -22.83 -7.82 2.69
CA LYS A 85 -23.46 -7.60 4.00
C LYS A 85 -24.23 -8.87 4.34
N HIS A 86 -23.73 -9.67 5.28
CA HIS A 86 -24.52 -10.74 5.87
C HIS A 86 -25.45 -10.13 6.93
N ASP A 87 -26.71 -10.55 6.97
CA ASP A 87 -27.76 -10.03 7.86
C ASP A 87 -27.28 -9.91 9.30
N VAL A 88 -26.81 -8.71 9.66
CA VAL A 88 -26.41 -8.39 11.03
C VAL A 88 -27.69 -8.09 11.80
N LYS A 89 -28.31 -9.13 12.35
CA LYS A 89 -29.47 -8.96 13.26
C LYS A 89 -29.14 -8.11 14.50
N ASN A 90 -27.87 -7.80 14.75
CA ASN A 90 -27.39 -6.98 15.87
C ASN A 90 -26.44 -5.87 15.40
N VAL A 91 -26.99 -4.80 14.83
CA VAL A 91 -26.24 -3.62 14.33
C VAL A 91 -25.39 -2.93 15.42
N PHE A 92 -25.64 -3.24 16.70
CA PHE A 92 -24.96 -2.62 17.85
C PHE A 92 -23.79 -3.41 18.44
N ASN A 93 -23.41 -4.56 17.87
CA ASN A 93 -22.31 -5.36 18.43
C ASN A 93 -21.25 -5.69 17.38
N ILE A 94 -20.42 -4.69 17.06
CA ILE A 94 -19.24 -4.84 16.23
C ILE A 94 -18.20 -5.66 17.02
N ASN A 95 -18.00 -6.93 16.66
CA ASN A 95 -17.02 -7.79 17.33
C ASN A 95 -15.66 -7.75 16.57
N PRO A 96 -14.63 -7.07 17.12
CA PRO A 96 -13.32 -6.94 16.47
C PRO A 96 -12.54 -8.26 16.42
N ASN A 97 -13.05 -9.34 17.01
CA ASN A 97 -12.46 -10.67 16.91
C ASN A 97 -12.98 -11.48 15.71
N THR A 98 -13.88 -10.91 14.89
CA THR A 98 -14.46 -11.61 13.73
C THR A 98 -13.75 -11.24 12.44
N TYR A 99 -13.62 -12.21 11.52
CA TYR A 99 -13.12 -11.91 10.17
C TYR A 99 -14.07 -10.98 9.39
N GLN A 100 -15.37 -10.96 9.71
CA GLN A 100 -16.30 -10.02 9.10
C GLN A 100 -15.86 -8.57 9.32
N PHE A 101 -15.61 -8.21 10.59
CA PHE A 101 -15.13 -6.88 10.94
C PHE A 101 -13.85 -6.51 10.16
N TRP A 102 -12.87 -7.41 10.13
CA TRP A 102 -11.62 -7.14 9.42
C TRP A 102 -11.76 -7.14 7.89
N CYS A 103 -12.68 -7.91 7.31
CA CYS A 103 -12.98 -7.82 5.89
C CYS A 103 -13.57 -6.46 5.54
N GLU A 104 -14.56 -5.99 6.31
CA GLU A 104 -15.17 -4.68 6.12
C GLU A 104 -14.12 -3.58 6.27
N HIS A 105 -13.38 -3.58 7.37
CA HIS A 105 -12.37 -2.56 7.65
C HIS A 105 -11.25 -2.53 6.61
N TYR A 106 -10.75 -3.70 6.20
CA TYR A 106 -9.71 -3.80 5.18
C TYR A 106 -10.20 -3.47 3.78
N SER A 107 -11.47 -3.77 3.45
CA SER A 107 -12.06 -3.40 2.17
C SER A 107 -12.20 -1.88 2.01
N ILE A 108 -12.55 -1.17 3.09
CA ILE A 108 -12.59 0.30 3.12
C ILE A 108 -11.21 0.86 2.82
N LEU A 109 -10.16 0.35 3.49
CA LEU A 109 -8.78 0.76 3.23
C LEU A 109 -8.38 0.54 1.76
N LEU A 110 -8.70 -0.63 1.20
CA LEU A 110 -8.41 -0.94 -0.20
C LEU A 110 -9.17 -0.04 -1.18
N ASN A 111 -10.40 0.37 -0.85
CA ASN A 111 -11.14 1.33 -1.67
C ASN A 111 -10.48 2.72 -1.66
N TYR A 112 -9.94 3.18 -0.52
CA TYR A 112 -9.13 4.40 -0.49
C TYR A 112 -7.87 4.27 -1.37
N LEU A 113 -7.20 3.12 -1.32
CA LEU A 113 -6.03 2.85 -2.16
C LEU A 113 -6.37 2.82 -3.65
N PHE A 114 -7.49 2.20 -4.03
CA PHE A 114 -7.97 2.21 -5.41
C PHE A 114 -8.31 3.62 -5.89
N ASN A 115 -9.08 4.37 -5.12
CA ASN A 115 -9.40 5.76 -5.45
C ASN A 115 -8.14 6.61 -5.67
N PHE A 116 -7.11 6.42 -4.84
CA PHE A 116 -5.81 7.08 -5.02
C PHE A 116 -5.17 6.72 -6.36
N HIS A 117 -5.03 5.44 -6.70
CA HIS A 117 -4.40 5.02 -7.96
C HIS A 117 -5.23 5.34 -9.21
N HIS A 118 -6.57 5.40 -9.11
CA HIS A 118 -7.42 5.88 -10.19
C HIS A 118 -7.24 7.39 -10.43
N LYS A 119 -7.13 8.17 -9.35
CA LYS A 119 -6.89 9.62 -9.41
C LYS A 119 -5.46 9.94 -9.87
N TYR A 120 -4.48 9.13 -9.49
CA TYR A 120 -3.06 9.31 -9.78
C TYR A 120 -2.44 8.09 -10.49
N PRO A 121 -2.78 7.85 -11.76
CA PRO A 121 -2.37 6.64 -12.50
C PRO A 121 -0.86 6.58 -12.84
N TYR A 122 -0.10 7.59 -12.46
CA TYR A 122 1.35 7.70 -12.70
C TYR A 122 2.18 6.93 -11.67
N PHE A 123 1.55 6.54 -10.55
CA PHE A 123 2.14 5.71 -9.50
C PHE A 123 1.83 4.24 -9.74
N ASP A 124 2.85 3.39 -9.61
CA ASP A 124 2.60 1.96 -9.44
C ASP A 124 2.00 1.66 -8.06
N GLY A 125 1.57 0.42 -7.83
CA GLY A 125 0.98 0.03 -6.55
C GLY A 125 1.95 -0.03 -5.38
N SER A 126 3.23 0.26 -5.60
CA SER A 126 4.24 0.47 -4.54
C SER A 126 4.56 1.96 -4.35
N PHE A 127 3.75 2.86 -4.91
CA PHE A 127 3.87 4.32 -4.86
C PHE A 127 5.15 4.88 -5.52
N HIS A 128 5.76 4.13 -6.46
CA HIS A 128 6.89 4.63 -7.24
C HIS A 128 6.42 5.32 -8.52
N PHE A 129 7.18 6.35 -8.92
CA PHE A 129 6.98 7.04 -10.19
C PHE A 129 7.44 6.18 -11.37
N THR A 130 6.49 5.66 -12.15
CA THR A 130 6.83 4.88 -13.35
C THR A 130 7.32 5.75 -14.52
N ARG A 131 6.96 7.05 -14.54
CA ARG A 131 7.29 8.02 -15.60
C ARG A 131 7.61 9.41 -15.05
N LYS A 132 8.72 9.51 -14.30
CA LYS A 132 9.11 10.72 -13.55
C LYS A 132 9.11 12.01 -14.39
N SER A 133 9.66 12.01 -15.60
CA SER A 133 9.79 13.21 -16.44
C SER A 133 8.45 13.84 -16.85
N LEU A 134 7.43 13.02 -17.16
CA LEU A 134 6.10 13.50 -17.57
C LEU A 134 5.32 14.07 -16.39
N PHE A 135 5.42 13.46 -15.22
CA PHE A 135 4.70 13.90 -14.02
C PHE A 135 5.24 15.22 -13.46
N LEU A 136 6.55 15.45 -13.56
CA LEU A 136 7.16 16.72 -13.13
C LEU A 136 6.68 17.93 -13.93
N VAL A 137 6.24 17.74 -15.18
CA VAL A 137 5.62 18.81 -15.97
C VAL A 137 4.22 19.13 -15.45
N LEU A 138 3.47 18.12 -15.02
CA LEU A 138 2.10 18.26 -14.47
C LEU A 138 2.10 18.86 -13.06
N LEU A 139 3.10 18.56 -12.23
CA LEU A 139 3.27 19.12 -10.89
C LEU A 139 3.53 20.64 -10.86
N LYS A 140 3.74 21.28 -12.02
CA LYS A 140 3.87 22.74 -12.10
C LYS A 140 2.57 23.45 -11.70
N GLU A 141 1.44 22.75 -11.73
CA GLU A 141 0.18 23.24 -11.18
C GLU A 141 0.17 23.06 -9.66
N LYS A 142 0.32 24.17 -8.92
CA LYS A 142 0.38 24.22 -7.46
C LYS A 142 -0.75 23.42 -6.79
N ASP A 143 -1.98 23.53 -7.30
CA ASP A 143 -3.14 22.85 -6.73
C ASP A 143 -3.05 21.32 -6.86
N MET A 144 -2.46 20.82 -7.95
CA MET A 144 -2.26 19.37 -8.13
C MET A 144 -1.27 18.83 -7.09
N PHE A 145 -0.20 19.57 -6.80
CA PHE A 145 0.77 19.17 -5.79
C PHE A 145 0.13 19.07 -4.39
N ILE A 146 -0.59 20.11 -3.97
CA ILE A 146 -1.23 20.15 -2.65
C ILE A 146 -2.30 19.06 -2.52
N ASN A 147 -3.08 18.84 -3.57
CA ASN A 147 -4.09 17.78 -3.59
C ASN A 147 -3.46 16.39 -3.48
N LEU A 148 -2.38 16.13 -4.22
CA LEU A 148 -1.65 14.86 -4.11
C LEU A 148 -1.07 14.67 -2.71
N TRP A 149 -0.47 15.72 -2.13
CA TRP A 149 0.06 15.67 -0.77
C TRP A 149 -1.04 15.28 0.22
N ASN A 150 -2.15 16.01 0.21
CA ASN A 150 -3.27 15.80 1.13
C ASN A 150 -3.86 14.41 0.97
N ASP A 151 -4.13 13.96 -0.27
CA ASP A 151 -4.70 12.65 -0.53
C ASP A 151 -3.76 11.52 -0.07
N CYS A 152 -2.45 11.65 -0.33
CA CYS A 152 -1.47 10.69 0.14
C CYS A 152 -1.37 10.66 1.66
N TYR A 153 -1.37 11.82 2.32
CA TYR A 153 -1.29 11.89 3.77
C TYR A 153 -2.56 11.35 4.44
N THR A 154 -3.74 11.61 3.86
CA THR A 154 -5.00 11.00 4.28
C THR A 154 -4.93 9.48 4.13
N LEU A 155 -4.47 8.95 3.00
CA LEU A 155 -4.31 7.51 2.80
C LEU A 155 -3.32 6.90 3.81
N PHE A 156 -2.20 7.57 4.07
CA PHE A 156 -1.22 7.16 5.08
C PHE A 156 -1.87 7.04 6.46
N ASN A 157 -2.71 8.01 6.85
CA ASN A 157 -3.41 7.98 8.12
C ASN A 157 -4.46 6.86 8.20
N GLN A 158 -5.14 6.54 7.10
CA GLN A 158 -6.04 5.38 7.04
C GLN A 158 -5.25 4.06 7.23
N CYS A 159 -4.10 3.91 6.58
CA CYS A 159 -3.21 2.77 6.80
C CYS A 159 -2.72 2.69 8.25
N ASN A 160 -2.28 3.81 8.83
CA ASN A 160 -1.83 3.87 10.21
C ASN A 160 -2.94 3.45 11.19
N GLN A 161 -4.15 3.96 11.00
CA GLN A 161 -5.29 3.62 11.85
C GLN A 161 -5.59 2.12 11.81
N TYR A 162 -5.58 1.51 10.62
CA TYR A 162 -5.74 0.06 10.47
C TYR A 162 -4.66 -0.73 11.22
N VAL A 163 -3.38 -0.32 11.12
CA VAL A 163 -2.27 -0.96 11.82
C VAL A 163 -2.46 -0.83 13.34
N ILE A 164 -2.76 0.38 13.84
CA ILE A 164 -3.01 0.64 15.26
C ILE A 164 -4.16 -0.20 15.81
N ASP A 165 -5.24 -0.35 15.06
CA ASP A 165 -6.40 -1.10 15.55
C ASP A 165 -6.12 -2.59 15.62
N ILE A 166 -5.31 -3.13 14.71
CA ILE A 166 -4.85 -4.52 14.83
C ILE A 166 -3.87 -4.66 16.00
N THR A 167 -2.90 -3.75 16.21
CA THR A 167 -1.92 -3.92 17.30
C THR A 167 -2.54 -3.97 18.70
N LYS A 168 -3.75 -3.43 18.88
CA LYS A 168 -4.54 -3.51 20.11
C LYS A 168 -5.19 -4.88 20.36
N MET A 169 -5.23 -5.78 19.37
CA MET A 169 -5.84 -7.10 19.56
C MET A 169 -4.97 -8.01 20.45
N ILE A 170 -5.63 -8.89 21.19
CA ILE A 170 -4.97 -9.86 22.07
C ILE A 170 -4.45 -11.08 21.28
N LYS A 171 -5.10 -11.44 20.16
CA LYS A 171 -4.78 -12.64 19.37
C LYS A 171 -4.58 -12.30 17.90
N PHE A 172 -3.49 -12.82 17.34
CA PHE A 172 -3.12 -12.65 15.95
C PHE A 172 -3.06 -13.97 15.21
N ASN A 173 -3.63 -13.98 14.01
CA ASN A 173 -3.45 -15.06 13.05
C ASN A 173 -2.51 -14.61 11.93
N GLU A 174 -2.05 -15.58 11.14
CA GLU A 174 -1.08 -15.34 10.07
C GLU A 174 -1.62 -14.41 8.95
N GLN A 175 -2.93 -14.40 8.71
CA GLN A 175 -3.56 -13.52 7.72
C GLN A 175 -3.48 -12.06 8.15
N LEU A 176 -3.83 -11.75 9.41
CA LEU A 176 -3.74 -10.40 9.97
C LEU A 176 -2.28 -9.91 10.02
N CYS A 177 -1.35 -10.77 10.42
CA CYS A 177 0.06 -10.39 10.42
C CYS A 177 0.56 -10.06 9.00
N PHE A 178 0.14 -10.84 8.00
CA PHE A 178 0.54 -10.62 6.61
C PHE A 178 -0.14 -9.37 6.02
N SER A 179 -1.41 -9.11 6.33
CA SER A 179 -2.10 -7.89 5.88
C SER A 179 -1.45 -6.63 6.44
N ILE A 180 -1.02 -6.63 7.71
CA ILE A 180 -0.23 -5.55 8.29
C ILE A 180 1.09 -5.37 7.56
N GLY A 181 1.81 -6.46 7.26
CA GLY A 181 3.07 -6.39 6.52
C GLY A 181 2.92 -5.66 5.18
N ILE A 182 1.86 -5.98 4.44
CA ILE A 182 1.51 -5.30 3.18
C ILE A 182 1.21 -3.82 3.44
N VAL A 183 0.34 -3.49 4.39
CA VAL A 183 -0.06 -2.10 4.70
C VAL A 183 1.12 -1.24 5.15
N VAL A 184 2.01 -1.79 5.98
CA VAL A 184 3.23 -1.08 6.39
C VAL A 184 4.15 -0.85 5.19
N SER A 185 4.19 -1.77 4.22
CA SER A 185 4.91 -1.55 2.97
C SER A 185 4.34 -0.38 2.18
N ASP A 186 3.01 -0.22 2.12
CA ASP A 186 2.39 0.97 1.50
C ASP A 186 2.77 2.25 2.22
N MET A 187 2.72 2.24 3.56
CA MET A 187 3.08 3.41 4.36
C MET A 187 4.52 3.85 4.11
N VAL A 188 5.44 2.89 3.92
CA VAL A 188 6.83 3.19 3.53
C VAL A 188 6.89 3.78 2.12
N GLY A 189 6.16 3.21 1.16
CA GLY A 189 6.08 3.73 -0.22
C GLY A 189 5.53 5.16 -0.26
N MET A 190 4.43 5.42 0.43
CA MET A 190 3.83 6.75 0.59
C MET A 190 4.80 7.75 1.23
N TYR A 191 5.50 7.37 2.30
CA TYR A 191 6.50 8.23 2.93
C TYR A 191 7.65 8.60 1.97
N LEU A 192 8.12 7.63 1.18
CA LEU A 192 9.15 7.86 0.16
C LEU A 192 8.64 8.81 -0.92
N MET A 193 7.42 8.59 -1.40
CA MET A 193 6.76 9.46 -2.36
C MET A 193 6.63 10.89 -1.84
N LEU A 194 6.13 11.09 -0.62
CA LEU A 194 6.03 12.41 0.03
C LEU A 194 7.41 13.07 0.18
N THR A 195 8.44 12.29 0.51
CA THR A 195 9.82 12.79 0.60
C THR A 195 10.34 13.25 -0.76
N GLU A 196 10.04 12.51 -1.82
CA GLU A 196 10.40 12.88 -3.19
C GLU A 196 9.63 14.12 -3.66
N LEU A 197 8.33 14.21 -3.37
CA LEU A 197 7.49 15.38 -3.65
C LEU A 197 8.04 16.65 -2.99
N LEU A 198 8.49 16.56 -1.73
CA LEU A 198 9.07 17.69 -1.01
C LEU A 198 10.27 18.30 -1.76
N ASN A 199 11.08 17.48 -2.43
CA ASN A 199 12.24 17.95 -3.19
C ASN A 199 11.87 18.80 -4.41
N PHE A 200 10.60 18.80 -4.82
CA PHE A 200 10.10 19.58 -5.96
C PHE A 200 9.43 20.90 -5.56
N ILE A 201 9.25 21.17 -4.27
CA ILE A 201 8.63 22.42 -3.83
C ILE A 201 9.62 23.57 -4.02
N THR A 202 9.20 24.60 -4.74
CA THR A 202 9.92 25.86 -4.89
C THR A 202 9.62 26.80 -3.72
N SER A 203 10.52 27.75 -3.42
CA SER A 203 10.49 28.62 -2.23
C SER A 203 9.30 29.57 -2.10
N GLU A 204 8.34 29.55 -3.04
CA GLU A 204 7.21 30.48 -3.10
C GLU A 204 6.04 30.13 -2.14
N THR A 205 6.13 29.04 -1.37
CA THR A 205 5.03 28.52 -0.53
C THR A 205 5.44 28.24 0.93
N THR A 206 6.07 29.22 1.59
CA THR A 206 6.65 29.08 2.94
C THR A 206 5.70 28.54 4.03
N TRP A 207 4.42 28.90 4.04
CA TRP A 207 3.48 28.41 5.06
C TRP A 207 3.02 26.96 4.80
N GLU A 208 2.82 26.57 3.53
CA GLU A 208 2.49 25.18 3.19
C GLU A 208 3.68 24.27 3.39
N LEU A 209 4.89 24.76 3.07
CA LEU A 209 6.15 24.08 3.36
C LEU A 209 6.25 23.67 4.83
N ASN A 210 5.97 24.58 5.76
CA ASN A 210 6.00 24.25 7.19
C ASN A 210 5.00 23.14 7.57
N ARG A 211 3.76 23.19 7.07
CA ARG A 211 2.75 22.13 7.32
C ARG A 211 3.21 20.79 6.77
N ILE A 212 3.66 20.78 5.51
CA ILE A 212 4.14 19.61 4.77
C ILE A 212 5.34 18.97 5.48
N GLU A 213 6.28 19.78 5.98
CA GLU A 213 7.40 19.27 6.77
C GLU A 213 6.94 18.61 8.07
N VAL A 214 5.98 19.21 8.79
CA VAL A 214 5.40 18.63 10.00
C VAL A 214 4.73 17.28 9.71
N ASP A 215 3.90 17.21 8.66
CA ASP A 215 3.23 15.97 8.24
C ASP A 215 4.25 14.86 7.94
N LYS A 216 5.32 15.20 7.19
CA LYS A 216 6.42 14.26 6.92
C LYS A 216 7.12 13.79 8.19
N GLN A 217 7.36 14.67 9.15
CA GLN A 217 7.95 14.30 10.44
C GLN A 217 7.02 13.38 11.24
N ASN A 218 5.70 13.57 11.13
CA ASN A 218 4.73 12.68 11.77
C ASN A 218 4.73 11.29 11.12
N CYS A 219 4.79 11.20 9.78
CA CYS A 219 4.89 9.93 9.07
C CYS A 219 6.12 9.12 9.50
N ILE A 220 7.31 9.73 9.55
CA ILE A 220 8.53 9.00 9.93
C ILE A 220 8.50 8.57 11.40
N LYS A 221 8.00 9.43 12.31
CA LYS A 221 7.82 9.07 13.73
C LYS A 221 6.87 7.88 13.89
N CYS A 222 5.74 7.91 13.17
CA CYS A 222 4.77 6.82 13.12
C CYS A 222 5.41 5.51 12.63
N LEU A 223 6.15 5.53 11.53
CA LEU A 223 6.84 4.34 11.01
C LEU A 223 7.86 3.77 12.02
N TYR A 224 8.59 4.62 12.75
CA TYR A 224 9.47 4.18 13.83
C TYR A 224 8.72 3.52 14.99
N GLN A 225 7.58 4.09 15.41
CA GLN A 225 6.73 3.52 16.46
C GLN A 225 6.12 2.17 16.07
N ILE A 226 5.65 2.04 14.82
CA ILE A 226 5.17 0.78 14.27
C ILE A 226 6.29 -0.25 14.30
N LYS A 227 7.49 0.10 13.83
CA LYS A 227 8.63 -0.83 13.84
C LYS A 227 8.96 -1.29 15.25
N SER A 228 9.06 -0.38 16.23
CA SER A 228 9.41 -0.74 17.60
C SER A 228 8.35 -1.60 18.29
N THR A 229 7.08 -1.35 17.99
CA THR A 229 5.95 -2.10 18.57
C THR A 229 5.84 -3.49 17.94
N LEU A 230 5.99 -3.58 16.62
CA LEU A 230 5.75 -4.81 15.86
C LEU A 230 6.98 -5.73 15.76
N SER A 231 8.21 -5.21 15.87
CA SER A 231 9.42 -6.04 15.82
C SER A 231 9.49 -7.06 16.96
N ASN A 232 8.85 -6.74 18.08
CA ASN A 232 8.81 -7.59 19.27
C ASN A 232 7.62 -8.56 19.27
N GLN A 233 6.79 -8.51 18.22
CA GLN A 233 5.59 -9.33 18.08
C GLN A 233 5.73 -10.31 16.91
N ARG A 234 4.85 -11.32 16.88
CA ARG A 234 4.75 -12.29 15.76
C ARG A 234 4.55 -11.61 14.39
N MET A 235 4.04 -10.38 14.37
CA MET A 235 3.87 -9.56 13.17
C MET A 235 5.19 -9.12 12.52
N GLY A 236 6.28 -9.04 13.29
CA GLY A 236 7.58 -8.58 12.81
C GLY A 236 8.11 -9.37 11.59
N LYS A 237 7.71 -10.65 11.46
CA LYS A 237 8.10 -11.55 10.36
C LYS A 237 7.76 -10.99 8.97
N TYR A 238 6.68 -10.22 8.83
CA TYR A 238 6.18 -9.74 7.54
C TYR A 238 6.44 -8.25 7.30
N LEU A 239 7.12 -7.58 8.23
CA LEU A 239 7.50 -6.20 8.04
C LEU A 239 8.55 -6.07 6.92
N PRO A 240 8.51 -4.99 6.13
CA PRO A 240 9.53 -4.75 5.12
C PRO A 240 10.93 -4.73 5.76
N ASN A 241 11.83 -5.59 5.26
CA ASN A 241 13.22 -5.71 5.71
C ASN A 241 14.08 -4.48 5.38
N ASN A 242 13.58 -3.55 4.57
CA ASN A 242 14.26 -2.30 4.31
C ASN A 242 14.37 -1.55 5.64
N PRO A 243 15.59 -1.34 6.15
CA PRO A 243 15.70 -0.68 7.42
C PRO A 243 15.20 0.74 7.22
N ILE A 244 14.22 1.16 8.02
CA ILE A 244 13.79 2.56 8.13
C ILE A 244 15.02 3.50 8.28
N SER A 245 16.16 3.00 8.79
CA SER A 245 17.43 3.75 8.80
C SER A 245 18.06 4.03 7.43
N LYS A 246 17.72 3.30 6.36
CA LYS A 246 18.06 3.68 4.96
C LYS A 246 17.18 4.82 4.43
N LEU A 247 16.04 5.13 5.06
CA LEU A 247 15.24 6.32 4.71
C LEU A 247 15.96 7.63 5.03
N LEU A 248 16.93 7.61 5.95
CA LEU A 248 17.82 8.74 6.23
C LEU A 248 18.88 8.98 5.14
N LEU A 249 19.20 7.98 4.30
CA LEU A 249 20.25 8.12 3.27
C LEU A 249 19.82 8.94 2.04
N HIS A 250 18.52 9.23 1.89
CA HIS A 250 18.07 10.22 0.91
C HIS A 250 18.25 11.67 1.38
N LYS A 251 18.68 11.93 2.63
CA LYS A 251 19.12 13.27 3.05
C LYS A 251 20.48 13.67 2.48
N THR A 252 21.28 12.73 1.95
CA THR A 252 22.70 13.00 1.62
C THR A 252 23.16 12.56 0.24
N ARG A 253 22.28 12.07 -0.65
CA ARG A 253 22.64 11.75 -2.05
C ARG A 253 22.18 12.74 -3.13
N ASN A 254 21.63 13.90 -2.73
CA ASN A 254 21.27 14.96 -3.68
C ASN A 254 22.28 16.11 -3.76
N SER A 255 23.49 15.99 -3.19
CA SER A 255 24.51 17.05 -3.36
C SER A 255 25.15 17.07 -4.76
N GLU A 256 25.03 16.00 -5.55
CA GLU A 256 25.61 15.94 -6.90
C GLU A 256 24.56 16.10 -8.01
N ASP A 257 23.35 15.57 -7.85
CA ASP A 257 22.28 15.76 -8.87
C ASP A 257 21.63 17.16 -8.81
N ASN A 258 21.74 17.88 -7.68
CA ASN A 258 21.33 19.29 -7.60
C ASN A 258 22.28 20.25 -8.37
N MET A 259 23.45 19.79 -8.82
CA MET A 259 24.31 20.59 -9.70
C MET A 259 23.84 20.63 -11.15
N LEU A 260 22.98 19.71 -11.58
CA LEU A 260 22.48 19.67 -12.96
C LEU A 260 21.26 20.58 -13.19
N CYS A 261 20.41 20.80 -12.17
CA CYS A 261 19.31 21.78 -12.29
C CYS A 261 19.74 23.24 -12.06
N ASN A 262 20.87 23.48 -11.37
CA ASN A 262 21.38 24.83 -11.12
C ASN A 262 22.41 25.32 -12.16
N LYS A 263 22.88 24.47 -13.08
CA LYS A 263 23.80 24.89 -14.16
C LYS A 263 23.13 25.34 -15.44
N THR A 264 21.81 25.15 -15.62
CA THR A 264 21.09 25.65 -16.79
C THR A 264 20.63 27.11 -16.68
N HIS A 265 20.97 27.83 -15.59
CA HIS A 265 20.70 29.26 -15.45
C HIS A 265 21.91 30.17 -15.66
N LEU A 266 23.04 29.65 -16.14
CA LEU A 266 24.18 30.47 -16.56
C LEU A 266 24.69 29.99 -17.91
N GLN A 267 24.72 30.94 -18.85
CA GLN A 267 25.11 30.82 -20.26
C GLN A 267 23.98 30.34 -21.17
N LEU A 268 23.28 31.30 -21.77
CA LEU A 268 23.51 31.65 -23.16
C LEU A 268 23.21 33.14 -23.33
N PHE A 269 24.07 33.79 -24.10
CA PHE A 269 23.99 35.18 -24.54
C PHE A 269 22.67 35.50 -25.25
#